data_AF-A0A2E9CIT2-F1
#
_entry.id   AF-A0A2E9CIT2-F1
#
_cell.length_a   1.000
_cell.length_b   1.000
_cell.length_c   1.000
_cell.angle_alpha   90.00
_cell.angle_beta   90.00
_cell.angle_gamma   90.00
#
_symmetry.space_group_name_H-M   'P 1'
#
loop_
_entity.id
_entity.type
_entity.pdbx_description
1 polymer ?
#
loop_
_entity_poly.entity_id
_entity_poly.type
_entity_poly.pdbx_seq_one_letter_code
_entity_poly.pdbx_strand_id
1 'polypeptide(L)'
;MNLIPFALSAVRQHWRIALIAIVLLALTIQTFRLSATQGALQAEKSGRRADATNYARAQAEATAIALSAKMKKEAEYAAHAEQADARADDLGERYHAAILRFQAAQRSGRATDLPGTTESAESADGSSGSPVIPLGNILIPENDAFVCATNTARLQAAHEWALSLETAQ
;
A
#
# COMPACT_ATOMS: atom_id res chain seq x y z
N MET A 1 59.75 -56.29 -40.29
CA MET A 1 59.08 -55.82 -41.53
C MET A 1 58.86 -54.32 -41.41
N ASN A 2 59.56 -53.53 -42.21
CA ASN A 2 59.47 -52.07 -42.18
C ASN A 2 58.13 -51.63 -42.79
N LEU A 3 57.17 -51.27 -41.95
CA LEU A 3 55.81 -50.81 -42.33
C LEU A 3 55.83 -49.42 -43.01
N ILE A 4 56.86 -48.64 -42.73
CA ILE A 4 57.03 -47.25 -43.20
C ILE A 4 57.19 -47.14 -44.73
N PRO A 5 58.12 -47.87 -45.40
CA PRO A 5 58.29 -47.78 -46.85
C PRO A 5 57.08 -48.31 -47.65
N PHE A 6 56.38 -49.33 -47.14
CA PHE A 6 55.17 -49.87 -47.77
C PHE A 6 53.98 -48.90 -47.64
N ALA A 7 53.83 -48.24 -46.49
CA ALA A 7 52.82 -47.20 -46.31
C ALA A 7 53.07 -46.01 -47.25
N LEU A 8 54.32 -45.59 -47.44
CA LEU A 8 54.69 -44.49 -48.34
C LEU A 8 54.37 -44.81 -49.81
N SER A 9 54.62 -46.03 -50.29
CA SER A 9 54.28 -46.42 -51.67
C SER A 9 52.78 -46.56 -51.89
N ALA A 10 52.05 -47.13 -50.93
CA ALA A 10 50.59 -47.26 -51.00
C ALA A 10 49.87 -45.91 -50.94
N VAL A 11 50.35 -44.99 -50.11
CA VAL A 11 49.83 -43.61 -50.03
C VAL A 11 50.08 -42.85 -51.33
N ARG A 12 51.24 -43.01 -51.96
CA ARG A 12 51.52 -42.39 -53.27
C ARG A 12 50.59 -42.92 -54.37
N GLN A 13 50.23 -44.20 -54.33
CA GLN A 13 49.37 -44.84 -55.33
C GLN A 13 47.88 -44.54 -55.10
N HIS A 14 47.44 -44.34 -53.85
CA HIS A 14 46.03 -44.12 -53.48
C HIS A 14 45.77 -42.79 -52.76
N TRP A 15 46.59 -41.77 -53.01
CA TRP A 15 46.56 -40.47 -52.31
C TRP A 15 45.17 -39.81 -52.32
N ARG A 16 44.40 -39.98 -53.41
CA ARG A 16 43.02 -39.47 -53.52
C ARG A 16 42.08 -40.11 -52.50
N ILE A 17 42.18 -41.41 -52.29
CA ILE A 17 41.36 -42.16 -51.33
C ILE A 17 41.73 -41.75 -49.90
N ALA A 18 43.03 -41.58 -49.62
CA ALA A 18 43.50 -41.09 -48.33
C ALA A 18 42.98 -39.67 -48.02
N LEU A 19 43.00 -38.77 -49.01
CA LEU A 19 42.42 -37.42 -48.86
C LEU A 19 40.91 -37.47 -48.63
N ILE A 20 40.16 -38.29 -49.37
CA ILE A 20 38.71 -38.44 -49.16
C ILE A 20 38.43 -38.95 -47.75
N ALA A 21 39.17 -39.94 -47.26
CA ALA A 21 39.02 -40.47 -45.91
C ALA A 21 39.30 -39.40 -44.84
N ILE A 22 40.33 -38.57 -45.01
CA ILE A 22 40.64 -37.46 -44.10
C ILE A 22 39.53 -36.42 -44.11
N VAL A 23 39.00 -36.05 -45.28
CA VAL A 23 37.89 -35.09 -45.39
C VAL A 23 36.63 -35.64 -44.73
N LEU A 24 36.28 -36.91 -44.96
CA LEU A 24 35.15 -37.55 -44.30
C LEU A 24 35.30 -37.60 -42.79
N LEU A 25 36.50 -37.90 -42.29
CA LEU A 25 36.79 -37.87 -40.85
C LEU A 25 36.67 -36.45 -40.27
N ALA A 26 37.16 -35.43 -40.98
CA ALA A 26 37.02 -34.04 -40.55
C ALA A 26 35.53 -33.63 -40.51
N LEU A 27 34.75 -34.01 -41.51
CA LEU A 27 33.30 -33.75 -41.57
C LEU A 27 32.54 -34.43 -40.45
N THR A 28 32.85 -35.69 -40.13
CA THR A 28 32.18 -36.39 -39.01
C THR A 28 32.51 -35.73 -37.68
N ILE A 29 33.78 -35.40 -37.41
CA ILE A 29 34.19 -34.68 -36.20
C ILE A 29 33.47 -33.33 -36.10
N GLN A 30 33.43 -32.55 -37.19
CA GLN A 30 32.72 -31.26 -37.20
C GLN A 30 31.22 -31.43 -36.97
N THR A 31 30.59 -32.46 -37.55
CA THR A 31 29.17 -32.75 -37.37
C THR A 31 28.85 -33.11 -35.92
N PHE A 32 29.69 -33.93 -35.26
CA PHE A 32 29.53 -34.26 -33.84
C PHE A 32 29.71 -33.04 -32.94
N ARG A 33 30.67 -32.17 -33.23
CA ARG A 33 30.83 -30.91 -32.48
C ARG A 33 29.61 -30.01 -32.63
N LEU A 34 29.09 -29.88 -33.86
CA LEU A 34 27.91 -29.07 -34.11
C LEU A 34 26.68 -29.63 -33.38
N SER A 35 26.43 -30.93 -33.47
CA SER A 35 25.28 -31.55 -32.80
C SER A 35 25.36 -31.41 -31.27
N ALA A 36 26.55 -31.56 -30.68
CA ALA A 36 26.76 -31.34 -29.25
C ALA A 36 26.45 -29.88 -28.84
N THR A 37 26.90 -28.89 -29.62
CA THR A 37 26.59 -27.48 -29.33
C THR A 37 25.11 -27.14 -29.51
N GLN A 38 24.45 -27.73 -30.51
CA GLN A 38 23.00 -27.57 -30.71
C GLN A 38 22.21 -28.19 -29.56
N GLY A 39 22.63 -29.37 -29.07
CA GLY A 39 22.03 -30.01 -27.90
C GLY A 39 22.15 -29.16 -26.64
N ALA A 40 23.35 -28.62 -26.37
CA ALA A 40 23.57 -27.71 -25.24
C ALA A 40 22.70 -26.44 -25.35
N LEU A 41 22.62 -25.84 -26.53
CA LEU A 41 21.77 -24.67 -26.78
C LEU A 41 20.29 -24.99 -26.58
N GLN A 42 19.83 -26.15 -27.03
CA GLN A 42 18.44 -26.56 -26.86
C GLN A 42 18.10 -26.81 -25.39
N ALA A 43 19.01 -27.46 -24.64
CA ALA A 43 18.86 -27.67 -23.20
C ALA A 43 18.79 -26.34 -22.44
N GLU A 44 19.66 -25.37 -22.77
CA GLU A 44 19.64 -24.04 -22.17
C GLU A 44 18.34 -23.28 -22.52
N LYS A 45 17.85 -23.39 -23.77
CA LYS A 45 16.57 -22.78 -24.18
C LYS A 45 15.38 -23.40 -23.45
N SER A 46 15.35 -24.72 -23.25
CA SER A 46 14.30 -25.37 -22.47
C SER A 46 14.38 -24.99 -20.99
N GLY A 47 15.59 -24.91 -20.43
CA GLY A 47 15.81 -24.47 -19.05
C GLY A 47 15.30 -23.05 -18.83
N ARG A 48 15.72 -22.09 -19.67
CA ARG A 48 15.26 -20.69 -19.60
C ARG A 48 13.74 -20.55 -19.73
N ARG A 49 13.09 -21.38 -20.55
CA ARG A 49 11.62 -21.38 -20.64
C ARG A 49 10.98 -21.88 -19.35
N ALA A 50 11.49 -22.96 -18.78
CA ALA A 50 11.00 -23.47 -17.49
C ALA A 50 11.20 -22.44 -16.37
N ASP A 51 12.38 -21.80 -16.31
CA ASP A 51 12.68 -20.74 -15.34
C ASP A 51 11.73 -19.56 -15.50
N ALA A 52 11.48 -19.10 -16.74
CA ALA A 52 10.53 -18.02 -16.99
C ALA A 52 9.11 -18.37 -16.49
N THR A 53 8.64 -19.60 -16.69
CA THR A 53 7.34 -20.04 -16.15
C THR A 53 7.33 -20.11 -14.63
N ASN A 54 8.42 -20.56 -14.01
CA ASN A 54 8.56 -20.63 -12.55
C ASN A 54 8.59 -19.24 -11.93
N TYR A 55 9.32 -18.28 -12.53
CA TYR A 55 9.34 -16.90 -12.07
C TYR A 55 7.98 -16.22 -12.23
N ALA A 56 7.30 -16.42 -13.36
CA ALA A 56 5.96 -15.87 -13.56
C ALA A 56 4.97 -16.40 -12.51
N ARG A 57 5.04 -17.70 -12.19
CA ARG A 57 4.24 -18.31 -11.13
C ARG A 57 4.59 -17.77 -9.75
N ALA A 58 5.87 -17.71 -9.40
CA ALA A 58 6.32 -17.18 -8.11
C ALA A 58 5.93 -15.70 -7.93
N GLN A 59 5.99 -14.91 -9.00
CA GLN A 59 5.54 -13.53 -8.99
C GLN A 59 4.02 -13.45 -8.78
N ALA A 60 3.23 -14.28 -9.48
CA ALA A 60 1.79 -14.33 -9.28
C ALA A 60 1.42 -14.72 -7.84
N GLU A 61 2.06 -15.73 -7.27
CA GLU A 61 1.87 -16.16 -5.88
C GLU A 61 2.24 -15.04 -4.90
N ALA A 62 3.39 -14.38 -5.09
CA ALA A 62 3.80 -13.24 -4.27
C ALA A 62 2.80 -12.08 -4.35
N THR A 63 2.29 -11.77 -5.56
CA THR A 63 1.28 -10.72 -5.72
C THR A 63 -0.05 -11.07 -5.04
N ALA A 64 -0.47 -12.33 -5.09
CA ALA A 64 -1.69 -12.79 -4.41
C ALA A 64 -1.55 -12.71 -2.89
N ILE A 65 -0.38 -13.08 -2.35
CA ILE A 65 -0.08 -12.95 -0.91
C ILE A 65 -0.07 -11.47 -0.51
N ALA A 66 0.60 -10.61 -1.28
CA ALA A 66 0.63 -9.18 -1.01
C ALA A 66 -0.77 -8.53 -1.05
N LEU A 67 -1.60 -8.90 -2.03
CA LEU A 67 -2.96 -8.39 -2.17
C LEU A 67 -3.84 -8.86 -1.01
N SER A 68 -3.78 -10.13 -0.63
CA SER A 68 -4.56 -10.64 0.50
C SER A 68 -4.13 -10.01 1.83
N ALA A 69 -2.83 -9.82 2.06
CA ALA A 69 -2.32 -9.11 3.23
C ALA A 69 -2.78 -7.64 3.25
N LYS A 70 -2.77 -6.96 2.09
CA LYS A 70 -3.28 -5.60 1.95
C LYS A 70 -4.77 -5.53 2.28
N MET A 71 -5.61 -6.41 1.70
CA MET A 71 -7.05 -6.42 1.98
C MET A 71 -7.34 -6.71 3.45
N LYS A 72 -6.57 -7.60 4.10
CA LYS A 72 -6.71 -7.85 5.53
C LYS A 72 -6.41 -6.61 6.36
N LYS A 73 -5.30 -5.91 6.06
CA LYS A 73 -4.97 -4.66 6.74
C LYS A 73 -6.02 -3.58 6.49
N GLU A 74 -6.50 -3.43 5.26
CA GLU A 74 -7.55 -2.45 4.94
C GLU A 74 -8.85 -2.74 5.72
N ALA A 75 -9.23 -4.01 5.89
CA ALA A 75 -10.37 -4.38 6.71
C ALA A 75 -10.16 -4.09 8.21
N GLU A 76 -8.96 -4.38 8.74
CA GLU A 76 -8.59 -4.02 10.12
C GLU A 76 -8.65 -2.50 10.33
N TYR A 77 -8.06 -1.71 9.42
CA TYR A 77 -8.11 -0.25 9.49
C TYR A 77 -9.52 0.31 9.33
N ALA A 78 -10.37 -0.30 8.50
CA ALA A 78 -11.77 0.11 8.36
C ALA A 78 -12.54 -0.09 9.68
N ALA A 79 -12.33 -1.22 10.37
CA ALA A 79 -12.93 -1.46 11.67
C ALA A 79 -12.43 -0.48 12.74
N HIS A 80 -11.15 -0.12 12.71
CA HIS A 80 -10.59 0.90 13.60
C HIS A 80 -11.14 2.31 13.29
N ALA A 81 -11.33 2.64 12.01
CA ALA A 81 -11.94 3.90 11.60
C ALA A 81 -13.39 4.01 12.10
N GLU A 82 -14.20 2.96 11.93
CA GLU A 82 -15.58 2.92 12.43
C GLU A 82 -15.65 3.09 13.96
N GLN A 83 -14.73 2.45 14.70
CA GLN A 83 -14.63 2.64 16.15
C GLN A 83 -14.25 4.07 16.55
N ALA A 84 -13.34 4.71 15.79
CA ALA A 84 -12.93 6.09 16.03
C ALA A 84 -14.08 7.07 15.74
N ASP A 85 -14.83 6.84 14.66
CA ASP A 85 -16.02 7.64 14.31
C ASP A 85 -17.10 7.50 15.38
N ALA A 86 -17.41 6.27 15.82
CA ALA A 86 -18.37 6.04 16.89
C ALA A 86 -17.97 6.74 18.21
N ARG A 87 -16.66 6.81 18.50
CA ARG A 87 -16.16 7.53 19.68
C ARG A 87 -16.26 9.04 19.50
N ALA A 88 -15.98 9.56 18.31
CA ALA A 88 -16.15 10.97 18.00
C ALA A 88 -17.61 11.40 18.18
N ASP A 89 -18.56 10.57 17.76
CA ASP A 89 -20.00 10.83 17.95
C ASP A 89 -20.39 10.82 19.43
N ASP A 90 -19.97 9.83 20.23
CA ASP A 90 -20.21 9.81 21.70
C ASP A 90 -19.60 11.03 22.41
N LEU A 91 -18.36 11.41 22.08
CA LEU A 91 -17.74 12.62 22.61
C LEU A 91 -18.51 13.88 22.18
N GLY A 92 -18.97 13.92 20.93
CA GLY A 92 -19.80 14.98 20.38
C GLY A 92 -21.06 15.17 21.20
N GLU A 93 -21.83 14.10 21.44
CA GLU A 93 -23.04 14.12 22.26
C GLU A 93 -22.75 14.61 23.69
N ARG A 94 -21.66 14.16 24.30
CA ARG A 94 -21.25 14.59 25.65
C ARG A 94 -20.94 16.08 25.71
N TYR A 95 -20.23 16.61 24.73
CA TYR A 95 -19.92 18.04 24.68
C TYR A 95 -21.16 18.90 24.39
N HIS A 96 -22.05 18.46 23.48
CA HIS A 96 -23.34 19.13 23.27
C HIS A 96 -24.16 19.16 24.55
N ALA A 97 -24.26 18.03 25.26
CA ALA A 97 -24.96 17.96 26.53
C ALA A 97 -24.32 18.85 27.60
N ALA A 98 -22.98 18.98 27.63
CA ALA A 98 -22.28 19.87 28.54
C ALA A 98 -22.61 21.35 28.25
N ILE A 99 -22.65 21.75 26.97
CA ILE A 99 -23.06 23.09 26.55
C ILE A 99 -24.49 23.39 27.00
N LEU A 100 -25.43 22.47 26.76
CA LEU A 100 -26.83 22.64 27.16
C LEU A 100 -27.00 22.73 28.69
N ARG A 101 -26.28 21.91 29.46
CA ARG A 101 -26.29 21.97 30.93
C ARG A 101 -25.73 23.29 31.44
N PHE A 102 -24.64 23.77 30.83
CA PHE A 102 -24.04 25.05 31.17
C PHE A 102 -25.02 26.21 30.90
N GLN A 103 -25.68 26.20 29.75
CA GLN A 103 -26.69 27.17 29.39
C GLN A 103 -27.88 27.16 30.38
N ALA A 104 -28.38 25.97 30.75
CA ALA A 104 -29.45 25.83 31.73
C ALA A 104 -29.05 26.37 33.12
N ALA A 105 -27.83 26.10 33.58
CA ALA A 105 -27.31 26.61 34.84
C ALA A 105 -27.17 28.15 34.84
N GLN A 106 -26.83 28.75 33.69
CA GLN A 106 -26.78 30.20 33.58
C GLN A 106 -28.16 30.85 33.60
N ARG A 107 -29.17 30.22 32.99
CA ARG A 107 -30.55 30.72 33.05
C ARG A 107 -31.11 30.68 34.48
N SER A 108 -30.80 29.64 35.26
CA SER A 108 -31.25 29.54 36.66
C SER A 108 -30.53 30.51 37.61
N GLY A 109 -29.26 30.83 37.36
CA GLY A 109 -28.51 31.84 38.12
C GLY A 109 -28.87 33.30 37.78
N ARG A 110 -29.48 33.54 36.61
CA ARG A 110 -29.85 34.89 36.13
C ARG A 110 -31.31 35.27 36.43
N ALA A 111 -32.02 34.51 37.26
CA ALA A 111 -33.34 34.86 37.79
C ALA A 111 -33.29 36.01 38.82
N THR A 112 -32.49 37.04 38.55
CA THR A 112 -32.52 38.33 39.24
C THR A 112 -32.90 39.36 38.19
N ASP A 113 -34.10 39.89 38.36
CA ASP A 113 -34.77 40.88 37.51
C ASP A 113 -33.86 42.09 37.28
N LEU A 114 -33.21 42.18 36.12
CA LEU A 114 -32.40 43.32 35.72
C LEU A 114 -33.02 43.93 34.46
N PRO A 115 -33.33 45.24 34.47
CA PRO A 115 -34.02 45.91 33.38
C PRO A 115 -33.16 45.88 32.11
N GLY A 116 -33.77 45.40 31.03
CA GLY A 116 -33.13 45.19 29.74
C GLY A 116 -32.63 46.49 29.11
N THR A 117 -31.36 46.50 28.75
CA THR A 117 -30.81 47.42 27.75
C THR A 117 -30.81 46.70 26.42
N THR A 118 -31.77 47.08 25.58
CA THR A 118 -31.86 46.72 24.17
C THR A 118 -30.78 47.47 23.40
N GLU A 119 -29.67 46.82 23.13
CA GLU A 119 -28.88 47.07 21.91
C GLU A 119 -27.89 45.89 21.76
N SER A 120 -28.35 44.84 21.07
CA SER A 120 -27.42 43.87 20.50
C SER A 120 -26.82 44.51 19.26
N ALA A 121 -25.51 44.69 19.25
CA ALA A 121 -24.79 45.09 18.04
C ALA A 121 -24.98 44.02 16.97
N GLU A 122 -25.44 44.45 15.80
CA GLU A 122 -25.64 43.64 14.61
C GLU A 122 -24.26 43.20 14.09
N SER A 123 -23.86 41.96 14.39
CA SER A 123 -22.63 41.37 13.81
C SER A 123 -22.95 40.87 12.41
N ALA A 124 -22.22 41.40 11.42
CA ALA A 124 -22.42 41.12 9.99
C ALA A 124 -21.92 39.73 9.54
N ASP A 125 -21.33 38.93 10.43
CA ASP A 125 -20.92 37.55 10.15
C ASP A 125 -21.38 36.65 11.30
N GLY A 126 -22.43 35.85 11.06
CA GLY A 126 -22.91 34.78 11.96
C GLY A 126 -24.37 34.91 12.39
N SER A 127 -25.18 33.89 12.03
CA SER A 127 -26.56 33.57 12.47
C SER A 127 -27.25 34.61 13.37
N SER A 128 -28.04 35.50 12.76
CA SER A 128 -28.78 36.60 13.41
C SER A 128 -29.99 36.17 14.26
N GLY A 129 -29.91 35.03 14.95
CA GLY A 129 -31.02 34.54 15.78
C GLY A 129 -30.71 33.38 16.72
N SER A 130 -29.47 32.90 16.78
CA SER A 130 -29.11 31.82 17.71
C SER A 130 -28.98 32.36 19.15
N PRO A 131 -29.45 31.61 20.16
CA PRO A 131 -29.27 32.01 21.55
C PRO A 131 -27.78 32.18 21.87
N VAL A 132 -27.47 33.10 22.78
CA VAL A 132 -26.08 33.44 23.11
C VAL A 132 -25.73 32.88 24.50
N ILE A 133 -24.54 32.29 24.61
CA ILE A 133 -23.99 31.72 25.83
C ILE A 133 -22.99 32.75 26.42
N PRO A 134 -23.30 33.40 27.55
CA PRO A 134 -22.38 34.34 28.19
C PRO A 134 -21.28 33.61 28.97
N LEU A 135 -20.01 33.73 28.57
CA LEU A 135 -18.85 33.17 29.28
C LEU A 135 -18.03 34.32 29.89
N GLY A 136 -18.38 34.74 31.11
CA GLY A 136 -17.82 35.96 31.71
C GLY A 136 -18.25 37.21 30.93
N ASN A 137 -17.28 37.93 30.37
CA ASN A 137 -17.54 39.10 29.51
C ASN A 137 -17.69 38.75 28.02
N ILE A 138 -17.55 37.47 27.65
CA ILE A 138 -17.59 37.01 26.26
C ILE A 138 -18.98 36.46 25.97
N LEU A 139 -19.54 36.83 24.81
CA LEU A 139 -20.81 36.34 24.31
C LEU A 139 -20.52 35.37 23.15
N ILE A 140 -20.85 34.09 23.33
CA ILE A 140 -20.58 33.05 22.32
C ILE A 140 -21.92 32.63 21.69
N PRO A 141 -22.10 32.71 20.36
CA PRO A 141 -23.27 32.15 19.70
C PRO A 141 -23.38 30.65 19.98
N GLU A 142 -24.58 30.16 20.31
CA GLU A 142 -24.80 28.74 20.62
C GLU A 142 -24.40 27.81 19.47
N ASN A 143 -24.66 28.23 18.23
CA ASN A 143 -24.26 27.48 17.04
C ASN A 143 -22.72 27.31 16.97
N ASP A 144 -21.97 28.36 17.28
CA ASP A 144 -20.50 28.31 17.26
C ASP A 144 -19.98 27.41 18.38
N ALA A 145 -20.61 27.44 19.56
CA ALA A 145 -20.28 26.54 20.65
C ALA A 145 -20.48 25.07 20.26
N PHE A 146 -21.56 24.73 19.56
CA PHE A 146 -21.80 23.38 19.06
C PHE A 146 -20.82 22.96 17.96
N VAL A 147 -20.48 23.86 17.02
CA VAL A 147 -19.45 23.59 16.01
C VAL A 147 -18.10 23.32 16.68
N CYS A 148 -17.72 24.13 17.67
CA CYS A 148 -16.50 23.92 18.45
C CYS A 148 -16.53 22.58 19.22
N ALA A 149 -17.68 22.19 19.79
CA ALA A 149 -17.83 20.89 20.45
C ALA A 149 -17.62 19.73 19.48
N THR A 150 -18.27 19.74 18.31
CA THR A 150 -18.08 18.70 17.27
C THR A 150 -16.63 18.61 16.82
N ASN A 151 -16.00 19.76 16.53
CA ASN A 151 -14.60 19.77 16.10
C ASN A 151 -13.66 19.26 17.19
N THR A 152 -13.92 19.61 18.45
CA THR A 152 -13.14 19.13 19.60
C THR A 152 -13.28 17.61 19.75
N ALA A 153 -14.50 17.07 19.63
CA ALA A 153 -14.75 15.63 19.68
C ALA A 153 -13.98 14.86 18.60
N ARG A 154 -14.03 15.35 17.36
CA ARG A 154 -13.29 14.75 16.23
C ARG A 154 -11.79 14.81 16.43
N LEU A 155 -11.25 15.95 16.88
CA LEU A 155 -9.82 16.11 17.12
C LEU A 155 -9.35 15.21 18.27
N GLN A 156 -10.12 15.09 19.35
CA GLN A 156 -9.78 14.18 20.44
C GLN A 156 -9.80 12.71 19.98
N ALA A 157 -10.84 12.29 19.25
CA ALA A 157 -10.90 10.93 18.71
C ALA A 157 -9.72 10.64 17.77
N ALA A 158 -9.36 11.59 16.90
CA ALA A 158 -8.20 11.46 16.01
C ALA A 158 -6.87 11.38 16.79
N HIS A 159 -6.72 12.18 17.85
CA HIS A 159 -5.55 12.15 18.71
C HIS A 159 -5.41 10.81 19.46
N GLU A 160 -6.49 10.31 20.06
CA GLU A 160 -6.50 8.99 20.72
C GLU A 160 -6.21 7.87 19.74
N TRP A 161 -6.74 7.95 18.51
CA TRP A 161 -6.41 6.99 17.46
C TRP A 161 -4.93 7.04 17.10
N ALA A 162 -4.36 8.23 16.90
CA ALA A 162 -2.93 8.38 16.62
C ALA A 162 -2.05 7.75 17.72
N LEU A 163 -2.38 7.99 18.99
CA LEU A 163 -1.67 7.38 20.12
C LEU A 163 -1.78 5.84 20.14
N SER A 164 -2.93 5.29 19.74
CA SER A 164 -3.09 3.83 19.66
C SER A 164 -2.16 3.18 18.63
N LEU A 165 -1.84 3.90 17.54
CA LEU A 165 -0.93 3.43 16.50
C LEU A 165 0.53 3.44 16.95
N GLU A 166 0.93 4.38 17.81
CA GLU A 166 2.28 4.44 18.39
C GLU A 166 2.52 3.28 19.36
N THR A 167 1.50 2.89 20.14
CA THR A 167 1.60 1.78 21.11
C THR A 167 1.50 0.38 20.50
N ALA A 168 1.08 0.28 19.22
CA ALA A 168 0.91 -0.98 18.51
C ALA A 168 2.17 -1.42 17.72
N GLN A 169 3.24 -0.62 17.74
CA GLN A 169 4.57 -0.96 17.22
C GLN A 169 5.41 -1.70 18.24
#